data_AF-A0AAE7CBW5-F1
#
_entry.id   AF-A0AAE7CBW5-F1
#
_cell.length_a   1.000
_cell.length_b   1.000
_cell.length_c   1.000
_cell.angle_alpha   90.00
_cell.angle_beta   90.00
_cell.angle_gamma   90.00
#
_symmetry.space_group_name_H-M   'P 1'
#
loop_
_entity.id
_entity.type
_entity.pdbx_description
1 polymer ?
#
loop_
_entity_poly.entity_id
_entity_poly.type
_entity_poly.pdbx_seq_one_letter_code
_entity_poly.pdbx_strand_id
1 'polypeptide(L)'
;MQRSETVDRARALWDGGRRREAIVELRTRVRREPGDAVARLLLVSWYREVRAPDQAGRWGIALPGWTTARERELLARLLASSGVRDEHLGRFLALPAGERPAELDEVMAVVGGLRAPDGWRGAKPLRRCDRRSEIARTLVVLGGGMLAGALVMSGLVALTGDGATSLARGGVALALALLAAAAVVEGTRARRGRWWIGPSAVLLAGALVTAAVALARMAV
;
A
#
# COMPACT_ATOMS: atom_id res chain seq x y z
N MET A 1 11.59 32.41 11.62
CA MET A 1 10.37 32.21 12.45
C MET A 1 9.14 31.83 11.63
N GLN A 2 8.79 32.55 10.56
CA GLN A 2 7.59 32.27 9.72
C GLN A 2 7.50 30.87 9.08
N ARG A 3 8.61 30.12 8.98
CA ARG A 3 8.60 28.75 8.41
C ARG A 3 7.76 27.76 9.23
N SER A 4 7.84 27.86 10.57
CA SER A 4 7.13 26.94 11.47
C SER A 4 5.64 27.27 11.53
N GLU A 5 5.30 28.56 11.67
CA GLU A 5 3.92 29.01 11.98
C GLU A 5 2.87 28.53 10.96
N THR A 6 3.15 28.58 9.67
CA THR A 6 2.18 28.11 8.66
C THR A 6 2.02 26.59 8.69
N VAL A 7 3.10 25.84 8.92
CA VAL A 7 3.04 24.37 9.04
C VAL A 7 2.28 23.99 10.31
N ASP A 8 2.52 24.69 11.41
CA ASP A 8 1.85 24.48 12.69
C ASP A 8 0.35 24.83 12.59
N ARG A 9 0.00 25.95 11.95
CA ARG A 9 -1.40 26.29 11.64
C ARG A 9 -2.07 25.22 10.78
N ALA A 10 -1.40 24.75 9.74
CA ALA A 10 -1.95 23.71 8.89
C ALA A 10 -2.18 22.40 9.67
N ARG A 11 -1.27 22.02 10.57
CA ARG A 11 -1.45 20.86 11.47
C ARG A 11 -2.64 21.05 12.39
N ALA A 12 -2.78 22.20 13.03
CA ALA A 12 -3.94 22.49 13.88
C ALA A 12 -5.27 22.40 13.10
N LEU A 13 -5.30 22.87 11.85
CA LEU A 13 -6.46 22.70 10.96
C LEU A 13 -6.73 21.22 10.64
N TRP A 14 -5.68 20.43 10.39
CA TRP A 14 -5.79 19.00 10.10
C TRP A 14 -6.35 18.23 11.29
N ASP A 15 -5.78 18.44 12.47
CA ASP A 15 -6.15 17.80 13.72
C ASP A 15 -7.55 18.22 14.17
N GLY A 16 -7.94 19.46 13.90
CA GLY A 16 -9.30 19.98 14.07
C GLY A 16 -10.31 19.52 13.02
N GLY A 17 -9.95 18.59 12.12
CA GLY A 17 -10.86 18.02 11.10
C GLY A 17 -11.07 18.88 9.86
N ARG A 18 -10.51 20.10 9.81
CA ARG A 18 -10.58 21.03 8.67
C ARG A 18 -9.56 20.68 7.58
N ARG A 19 -9.55 19.41 7.15
CA ARG A 19 -8.55 18.80 6.27
C ARG A 19 -8.36 19.53 4.94
N ARG A 20 -9.46 20.00 4.34
CA ARG A 20 -9.40 20.74 3.06
C ARG A 20 -8.63 22.05 3.22
N GLU A 21 -8.86 22.76 4.31
CA GLU A 21 -8.24 24.05 4.59
C GLU A 21 -6.76 23.88 4.92
N ALA A 22 -6.43 22.87 5.73
CA ALA A 22 -5.04 22.48 6.01
C ALA A 22 -4.24 22.21 4.72
N ILE A 23 -4.83 21.45 3.77
CA ILE A 23 -4.22 21.19 2.47
C ILE A 23 -4.03 22.48 1.66
N VAL A 24 -5.04 23.36 1.64
CA VAL A 24 -4.95 24.66 0.91
C VAL A 24 -3.84 25.53 1.49
N GLU A 25 -3.71 25.59 2.82
CA GLU A 25 -2.68 26.34 3.53
C GLU A 25 -1.27 25.86 3.12
N LEU A 26 -1.03 24.55 3.18
CA LEU A 26 0.26 23.98 2.76
C LEU A 26 0.53 24.14 1.26
N ARG A 27 -0.48 23.97 0.40
CA ARG A 27 -0.31 24.20 -1.05
C ARG A 27 0.10 25.63 -1.35
N THR A 28 -0.50 26.59 -0.64
CA THR A 28 -0.16 28.00 -0.77
C THR A 28 1.28 28.25 -0.30
N ARG A 29 1.69 27.63 0.82
CA ARG A 29 3.06 27.67 1.31
C ARG A 29 4.07 27.12 0.29
N VAL A 30 3.88 25.89 -0.20
CA VAL A 30 4.79 25.27 -1.18
C VAL A 30 4.84 26.06 -2.49
N ARG A 31 3.76 26.72 -2.91
CA ARG A 31 3.79 27.59 -4.09
C ARG A 31 4.60 28.87 -3.89
N ARG A 32 4.65 29.40 -2.67
CA ARG A 32 5.48 30.58 -2.32
C ARG A 32 6.94 30.19 -2.06
N GLU A 33 7.14 29.05 -1.41
CA GLU A 33 8.44 28.48 -1.07
C GLU A 33 8.55 27.04 -1.63
N PRO A 34 8.81 26.87 -2.94
CA PRO A 34 8.94 25.54 -3.57
C PRO A 34 9.97 24.63 -2.94
N GLY A 35 11.03 25.17 -2.33
CA GLY A 35 12.08 24.41 -1.65
C GLY A 35 11.71 23.96 -0.22
N ASP A 36 10.50 24.25 0.28
CA ASP A 36 10.10 23.84 1.62
C ASP A 36 9.82 22.34 1.68
N ALA A 37 10.86 21.57 1.99
CA ALA A 37 10.80 20.13 2.12
C ALA A 37 9.80 19.69 3.21
N VAL A 38 9.70 20.40 4.33
CA VAL A 38 8.80 20.03 5.43
C VAL A 38 7.34 20.15 4.99
N ALA A 39 6.97 21.26 4.35
CA ALA A 39 5.62 21.45 3.83
C ALA A 39 5.25 20.43 2.74
N ARG A 40 6.21 20.08 1.86
CA ARG A 40 6.02 19.03 0.85
C ARG A 40 5.82 17.66 1.48
N LEU A 41 6.67 17.26 2.43
CA LEU A 41 6.56 15.98 3.13
C LEU A 41 5.23 15.83 3.86
N LEU A 42 4.74 16.93 4.44
CA LEU A 42 3.45 16.95 5.10
C LEU A 42 2.30 16.81 4.09
N LEU A 43 2.34 17.51 2.96
CA LEU A 43 1.37 17.32 1.86
C LEU A 43 1.38 15.88 1.34
N VAL A 44 2.56 15.30 1.11
CA VAL A 44 2.70 13.91 0.65
C VAL A 44 2.03 12.97 1.65
N SER A 45 2.35 13.10 2.94
CA SER A 45 1.78 12.28 4.01
C SER A 45 0.26 12.39 4.08
N TRP A 46 -0.28 13.62 4.03
CA TRP A 46 -1.73 13.84 4.08
C TRP A 46 -2.46 13.33 2.84
N TYR A 47 -1.89 13.51 1.64
CA TYR A 47 -2.48 12.96 0.43
C TYR A 47 -2.45 11.43 0.40
N ARG A 48 -1.44 10.79 1.00
CA ARG A 48 -1.45 9.34 1.24
C ARG A 48 -2.57 8.95 2.20
N GLU A 49 -2.76 9.69 3.30
CA GLU A 49 -3.83 9.43 4.28
C GLU A 49 -5.23 9.48 3.62
N VAL A 50 -5.49 10.50 2.80
CA VAL A 50 -6.77 10.64 2.07
C VAL A 50 -6.84 9.83 0.77
N ARG A 51 -5.87 8.94 0.54
CA ARG A 51 -5.81 8.02 -0.61
C ARG A 51 -5.84 8.73 -1.98
N ALA A 52 -5.13 9.84 -2.10
CA ALA A 52 -4.90 10.58 -3.34
C ALA A 52 -3.41 10.48 -3.77
N PRO A 53 -2.94 9.29 -4.21
CA PRO A 53 -1.54 9.05 -4.55
C PRO A 53 -1.02 9.84 -5.77
N ASP A 54 -1.90 10.28 -6.68
CA ASP A 54 -1.53 11.20 -7.77
C ASP A 54 -1.08 12.55 -7.21
N GLN A 55 -1.78 13.05 -6.19
CA GLN A 55 -1.42 14.28 -5.49
C GLN A 55 -0.20 14.07 -4.59
N ALA A 56 -0.09 12.93 -3.90
CA ALA A 56 1.12 12.58 -3.16
C ALA A 56 2.35 12.57 -4.09
N GLY A 57 2.22 11.97 -5.28
CA GLY A 57 3.23 12.02 -6.33
C GLY A 57 3.55 13.45 -6.76
N ARG A 58 2.53 14.28 -7.05
CA ARG A 58 2.71 15.68 -7.47
C ARG A 58 3.55 16.49 -6.49
N TRP A 59 3.27 16.40 -5.19
CA TRP A 59 3.98 17.22 -4.19
C TRP A 59 5.32 16.60 -3.77
N GLY A 60 5.44 15.28 -3.87
CA GLY A 60 6.64 14.53 -3.53
C GLY A 60 7.68 14.46 -4.65
N ILE A 61 7.34 14.70 -5.92
CA ILE A 61 8.27 14.50 -7.05
C ILE A 61 9.52 15.39 -6.97
N ALA A 62 9.46 16.52 -6.27
CA ALA A 62 10.63 17.38 -6.02
C ALA A 62 11.53 16.88 -4.88
N LEU A 63 11.18 15.77 -4.22
CA LEU A 63 11.95 15.16 -3.15
C LEU A 63 12.55 13.85 -3.68
N PRO A 64 13.86 13.82 -3.99
CA PRO A 64 14.51 12.64 -4.54
C PRO A 64 14.26 11.39 -3.69
N GLY A 65 13.90 10.28 -4.35
CA GLY A 65 13.65 8.99 -3.69
C GLY A 65 12.37 8.88 -2.85
N TRP A 66 11.56 9.95 -2.71
CA TRP A 66 10.37 9.90 -1.84
C TRP A 66 9.09 9.46 -2.54
N THR A 67 9.01 9.57 -3.86
CA THR A 67 7.84 9.07 -4.59
C THR A 67 7.96 7.57 -4.81
N THR A 68 6.85 6.86 -4.63
CA THR A 68 6.77 5.45 -5.03
C THR A 68 6.54 5.33 -6.54
N ALA A 69 6.91 4.20 -7.13
CA ALA A 69 6.63 3.92 -8.55
C ALA A 69 5.13 4.07 -8.89
N ARG A 70 4.25 3.72 -7.95
CA ARG A 70 2.80 3.86 -8.11
C ARG A 70 2.35 5.32 -8.15
N GLU A 71 2.90 6.15 -7.26
CA GLU A 71 2.63 7.59 -7.24
C GLU A 71 3.14 8.27 -8.51
N ARG A 72 4.31 7.86 -9.01
CA ARG A 72 4.84 8.34 -10.30
C ARG A 72 3.97 7.97 -11.49
N GLU A 73 3.48 6.72 -11.55
CA GLU A 73 2.55 6.28 -12.60
C GLU A 73 1.23 7.09 -12.57
N LEU A 74 0.70 7.34 -11.38
CA LEU A 74 -0.55 8.10 -11.21
C LEU A 74 -0.36 9.59 -11.49
N LEU A 75 0.78 10.16 -11.11
CA LEU A 75 1.17 11.50 -11.51
C LEU A 75 1.29 11.61 -13.04
N ALA A 76 1.90 10.64 -13.71
CA ALA A 76 2.01 10.63 -15.17
C ALA A 76 0.62 10.68 -15.83
N ARG A 77 -0.34 9.92 -15.33
CA ARG A 77 -1.72 9.96 -15.84
C ARG A 77 -2.41 11.30 -15.57
N LEU A 78 -2.23 11.88 -14.39
CA LEU A 78 -2.72 13.21 -14.05
C LEU A 78 -2.14 14.27 -15.00
N LEU A 79 -0.84 14.21 -15.29
CA LEU A 79 -0.16 15.13 -16.21
C LEU A 79 -0.64 14.92 -17.65
N ALA A 80 -0.78 13.66 -18.08
CA ALA A 80 -1.29 13.34 -19.41
C ALA A 80 -2.71 13.87 -19.61
N SER A 81 -3.61 13.66 -18.63
CA SER A 81 -5.01 14.10 -18.72
C SER A 81 -5.20 15.61 -18.54
N SER A 82 -4.32 16.28 -17.80
CA SER A 82 -4.40 17.74 -17.59
C SER A 82 -3.88 18.58 -18.75
N GLY A 83 -3.20 17.97 -19.73
CA GLY A 83 -2.67 18.69 -20.90
C GLY A 83 -1.54 19.68 -20.59
N VAL A 84 -0.94 19.62 -19.40
CA VAL A 84 0.15 20.52 -19.00
C VAL A 84 1.34 20.37 -19.96
N ARG A 85 1.72 21.45 -20.63
CA ARG A 85 2.90 21.51 -21.51
C ARG A 85 4.19 21.53 -20.67
N ASP A 86 5.30 21.03 -21.23
CA ASP A 86 6.58 20.89 -20.50
C ASP A 86 7.07 22.24 -19.94
N GLU A 87 6.92 23.33 -20.71
CA GLU A 87 7.22 24.71 -20.27
C GLU A 87 6.44 25.18 -19.02
N HIS A 88 5.28 24.57 -18.74
CA HIS A 88 4.45 24.89 -17.58
C HIS A 88 4.58 23.88 -16.44
N LEU A 89 5.38 22.83 -16.62
CA LEU A 89 5.50 21.70 -15.71
C LEU A 89 6.06 22.13 -14.35
N GLY A 90 7.11 22.96 -14.35
CA GLY A 90 7.70 23.51 -13.12
C GLY A 90 6.67 24.26 -12.27
N ARG A 91 5.85 25.12 -12.90
CA ARG A 91 4.77 25.85 -12.21
C ARG A 91 3.66 24.91 -11.73
N PHE A 92 3.29 23.90 -12.53
CA PHE A 92 2.24 22.96 -12.18
C PHE A 92 2.63 22.08 -10.98
N LEU A 93 3.86 21.58 -10.94
CA LEU A 93 4.42 20.78 -9.86
C LEU A 93 4.96 21.63 -8.70
N ALA A 94 4.96 22.96 -8.87
CA ALA A 94 5.58 23.92 -7.97
C ALA A 94 7.04 23.56 -7.65
N LEU A 95 7.85 23.21 -8.65
CA LEU A 95 9.27 22.84 -8.45
C LEU A 95 10.12 24.05 -8.02
N PRO A 96 11.21 23.84 -7.26
CA PRO A 96 12.22 24.88 -7.06
C PRO A 96 12.83 25.34 -8.39
N ALA A 97 13.26 26.61 -8.44
CA ALA A 97 13.75 27.21 -9.67
C ALA A 97 15.02 26.47 -10.16
N GLY A 98 15.02 26.09 -11.44
CA GLY A 98 16.14 25.37 -12.06
C GLY A 98 16.24 23.89 -11.70
N GLU A 99 15.38 23.36 -10.83
CA GLU A 99 15.39 21.95 -10.47
C GLU A 99 14.47 21.11 -11.35
N ARG A 100 15.06 20.05 -11.93
CA ARG A 100 14.33 18.98 -12.62
C ARG A 100 14.76 17.63 -12.04
N PRO A 101 13.96 17.05 -11.13
CA PRO A 101 14.27 15.75 -10.54
C PRO A 101 14.38 14.65 -11.61
N ALA A 102 15.33 13.73 -11.48
CA ALA A 102 15.52 12.64 -12.45
C ALA A 102 14.28 11.75 -12.59
N GLU A 103 13.56 11.54 -11.48
CA GLU A 103 12.30 10.81 -11.46
C GLU A 103 11.19 11.48 -12.30
N LEU A 104 11.30 12.79 -12.55
CA LEU A 104 10.36 13.49 -13.43
C LEU A 104 10.56 13.06 -14.89
N ASP A 105 11.76 12.71 -15.32
CA ASP A 105 12.00 12.23 -16.69
C ASP A 105 11.36 10.85 -16.91
N GLU A 106 11.40 9.97 -15.91
CA GLU A 106 10.65 8.71 -15.92
C GLU A 106 9.13 8.96 -16.09
N VAL A 107 8.60 9.92 -15.33
CA VAL A 107 7.19 10.31 -15.40
C VAL A 107 6.86 10.87 -16.79
N MET A 108 7.71 11.71 -17.36
CA MET A 108 7.49 12.34 -18.66
C MET A 108 7.57 11.34 -19.82
N ALA A 109 8.40 10.31 -19.73
CA ALA A 109 8.38 9.20 -20.69
C ALA A 109 7.00 8.51 -20.73
N VAL A 110 6.39 8.28 -19.56
CA VAL A 110 5.03 7.71 -19.47
C VAL A 110 3.98 8.69 -19.99
N VAL A 111 4.10 9.99 -19.68
CA VAL A 111 3.20 11.03 -20.20
C VAL A 111 3.21 11.04 -21.73
N GLY A 112 4.39 10.97 -22.35
CA GLY A 112 4.54 10.91 -23.80
C GLY A 112 3.82 9.72 -24.41
N GLY A 113 4.00 8.53 -23.83
CA GLY A 113 3.29 7.32 -24.25
C GLY A 113 1.76 7.44 -24.12
N LEU A 114 1.26 8.07 -23.05
CA LEU A 114 -0.18 8.26 -22.82
C LEU A 114 -0.81 9.29 -23.75
N ARG A 115 -0.06 10.33 -24.16
CA ARG A 115 -0.54 11.39 -25.06
C ARG A 115 -0.52 10.99 -26.54
N ALA A 116 0.13 9.89 -26.89
CA ALA A 116 0.06 9.34 -28.24
C ALA A 116 -1.39 8.99 -28.64
N PRO A 117 -1.76 8.99 -29.94
CA PRO A 117 -3.13 8.78 -30.40
C PRO A 117 -3.85 7.56 -29.82
N ASP A 118 -3.13 6.46 -29.58
CA ASP A 118 -3.66 5.24 -28.95
C ASP A 118 -3.10 4.96 -27.55
N GLY A 119 -2.39 5.93 -26.97
CA GLY A 119 -1.69 5.79 -25.69
C GLY A 119 -2.58 5.35 -24.55
N TRP A 120 -3.80 5.89 -24.49
CA TRP A 120 -4.80 5.51 -23.47
C TRP A 120 -5.43 4.14 -23.72
N ARG A 121 -5.53 3.66 -24.97
CA ARG A 121 -6.09 2.34 -25.28
C ARG A 121 -5.15 1.22 -24.82
N GLY A 122 -3.84 1.43 -24.98
CA GLY A 122 -2.80 0.51 -24.52
C GLY A 122 -2.42 0.66 -23.05
N ALA A 123 -2.90 1.71 -22.38
CA ALA A 123 -2.56 1.96 -20.99
C ALA A 123 -3.07 0.81 -20.10
N LYS A 124 -2.14 0.11 -19.43
CA LYS A 124 -2.49 -0.93 -18.46
C LYS A 124 -3.54 -0.36 -17.49
N PRO A 125 -4.64 -1.05 -17.21
CA PRO A 125 -5.62 -0.56 -16.25
C PRO A 125 -4.93 -0.29 -14.92
N LEU A 126 -5.33 0.78 -14.24
CA LEU A 126 -4.84 1.09 -12.91
C LEU A 126 -5.01 -0.15 -12.04
N ARG A 127 -3.90 -0.80 -11.70
CA ARG A 127 -3.91 -1.93 -10.78
C ARG A 127 -4.50 -1.36 -9.49
N ARG A 128 -5.75 -1.74 -9.15
CA ARG A 128 -6.28 -1.47 -7.80
C ARG A 128 -5.17 -1.88 -6.85
N CYS A 129 -4.79 -1.02 -5.89
CA CYS A 129 -3.94 -1.46 -4.79
C CYS A 129 -4.57 -2.75 -4.30
N ASP A 130 -3.92 -3.86 -4.59
CA ASP A 130 -4.52 -5.17 -4.40
C ASP A 130 -4.31 -5.48 -2.93
N ARG A 131 -5.00 -4.72 -2.08
CA ARG A 131 -4.98 -4.87 -0.63
C ARG A 131 -5.34 -6.31 -0.26
N ARG A 132 -6.09 -7.01 -1.11
CA ARG A 132 -6.36 -8.45 -0.99
C ARG A 132 -5.12 -9.31 -1.26
N SER A 133 -4.30 -9.00 -2.26
CA SER A 133 -2.97 -9.63 -2.48
C SER A 133 -2.01 -9.36 -1.34
N GLU A 134 -2.00 -8.13 -0.80
CA GLU A 134 -1.17 -7.76 0.33
C GLU A 134 -1.60 -8.49 1.60
N ILE A 135 -2.92 -8.53 1.89
CA ILE A 135 -3.51 -9.34 2.97
C ILE A 135 -3.17 -10.82 2.78
N ALA A 136 -3.34 -11.38 1.57
CA ALA A 136 -3.05 -12.78 1.29
C ALA A 136 -1.56 -13.10 1.52
N ARG A 137 -0.66 -12.22 1.06
CA ARG A 137 0.79 -12.38 1.27
C ARG A 137 1.15 -12.33 2.75
N THR A 138 0.59 -11.38 3.51
CA THR A 138 0.81 -11.30 4.95
C THR A 138 0.30 -12.53 5.68
N LEU A 139 -0.89 -13.04 5.31
CA LEU A 139 -1.45 -14.28 5.87
C LEU A 139 -0.58 -15.51 5.55
N VAL A 140 -0.04 -15.61 4.32
CA VAL A 140 0.89 -16.69 3.96
C VAL A 140 2.19 -16.62 4.75
N VAL A 141 2.76 -15.43 4.91
CA VAL A 141 4.01 -15.24 5.69
C VAL A 141 3.79 -15.60 7.16
N LEU A 142 2.70 -15.09 7.77
CA LEU A 142 2.37 -15.41 9.16
C LEU A 142 2.08 -16.90 9.35
N GLY A 143 1.21 -17.48 8.52
CA GLY A 143 0.86 -18.90 8.58
C GLY A 143 2.07 -19.82 8.35
N GLY A 144 2.89 -19.52 7.33
CA GLY A 144 4.12 -20.26 7.05
C GLY A 144 5.14 -20.16 8.18
N GLY A 145 5.32 -18.97 8.77
CA GLY A 145 6.20 -18.76 9.92
C GLY A 145 5.76 -19.54 11.15
N MET A 146 4.45 -19.51 11.46
CA MET A 146 3.88 -20.29 12.57
C MET A 146 4.03 -21.80 12.35
N LEU A 147 3.80 -22.28 11.12
CA LEU A 147 3.98 -23.69 10.78
C LEU A 147 5.44 -24.13 10.93
N ALA A 148 6.38 -23.34 10.39
CA ALA A 148 7.81 -23.62 10.52
C ALA A 148 8.24 -23.65 12.00
N GLY A 149 7.79 -22.67 12.80
CA GLY A 149 8.07 -22.64 14.25
C GLY A 149 7.51 -23.86 14.98
N ALA A 150 6.29 -24.28 14.67
CA ALA A 150 5.68 -25.46 15.27
C ALA A 150 6.40 -26.76 14.89
N LEU A 151 6.87 -26.88 13.64
CA LEU A 151 7.68 -28.02 13.19
C LEU A 151 9.04 -28.08 13.89
N VAL A 152 9.73 -26.94 14.04
CA VAL A 152 11.01 -26.86 14.77
C VAL A 152 10.83 -27.24 16.24
N MET A 153 9.82 -26.69 16.91
CA MET A 153 9.52 -27.04 18.30
C MET A 153 9.15 -28.51 18.46
N SER A 154 8.38 -29.08 17.52
CA SER A 154 8.04 -30.51 17.54
C SER A 154 9.27 -31.39 17.34
N GLY A 155 10.19 -31.02 16.45
CA GLY A 155 11.47 -31.70 16.29
C GLY A 155 12.34 -31.62 17.54
N LEU A 156 12.39 -30.46 18.19
CA LEU A 156 13.14 -30.26 19.44
C LEU A 156 12.59 -31.15 20.56
N VAL A 157 11.26 -31.21 20.72
CA VAL A 157 10.59 -32.05 21.73
C VAL A 157 10.76 -33.54 21.45
N ALA A 158 10.75 -33.94 20.17
CA ALA A 158 11.04 -35.33 19.79
C ALA A 158 12.48 -35.76 20.12
N LEU A 159 13.43 -34.82 20.10
CA LEU A 159 14.82 -35.07 20.50
C LEU A 159 14.99 -35.15 22.02
N THR A 160 14.12 -34.52 22.81
CA THR A 160 14.17 -34.57 24.29
C THR A 160 13.35 -35.73 24.88
N GLY A 161 12.60 -36.48 24.07
CA GLY A 161 11.81 -37.64 24.50
C GLY A 161 10.49 -37.28 25.19
N ASP A 162 10.11 -36.01 25.22
CA ASP A 162 8.86 -35.55 25.82
C ASP A 162 7.69 -35.63 24.83
N GLY A 163 6.47 -35.81 25.36
CA GLY A 163 5.26 -35.77 24.55
C GLY A 163 5.00 -34.36 23.99
N ALA A 164 4.68 -34.25 22.70
CA ALA A 164 4.39 -32.98 22.02
C ALA A 164 3.46 -32.09 22.85
N THR A 165 3.97 -30.94 23.31
CA THR A 165 3.26 -30.00 24.18
C THR A 165 2.02 -29.46 23.48
N SER A 166 0.93 -29.26 24.24
CA SER A 166 -0.35 -28.73 23.74
C SER A 166 -0.19 -27.45 22.90
N LEU A 167 0.80 -26.62 23.24
CA LEU A 167 1.19 -25.42 22.50
C LEU A 167 1.59 -25.68 21.04
N ALA A 168 2.30 -26.78 20.73
CA ALA A 168 2.70 -27.10 19.36
C ALA A 168 1.48 -27.45 18.49
N ARG A 169 0.47 -28.14 19.05
CA ARG A 169 -0.77 -28.49 18.34
C ARG A 169 -1.64 -27.27 18.07
N GLY A 170 -1.75 -26.35 19.04
CA GLY A 170 -2.43 -25.07 18.86
C GLY A 170 -1.79 -24.20 17.76
N GLY A 171 -0.45 -24.17 17.71
CA GLY A 171 0.31 -23.45 16.69
C GLY A 171 0.07 -23.97 15.26
N VAL A 172 0.07 -25.29 15.07
CA VAL A 172 -0.22 -25.93 13.76
C VAL A 172 -1.65 -25.63 13.31
N ALA A 173 -2.63 -25.74 14.21
CA ALA A 173 -4.03 -25.46 13.89
C ALA A 173 -4.24 -24.00 13.43
N LEU A 174 -3.65 -23.03 14.13
CA LEU A 174 -3.75 -21.62 13.76
C LEU A 174 -3.02 -21.33 12.44
N ALA A 175 -1.86 -21.94 12.21
CA ALA A 175 -1.13 -21.82 10.95
C ALA A 175 -1.96 -22.30 9.75
N LEU A 176 -2.60 -23.46 9.87
CA LEU A 176 -3.47 -24.01 8.83
C LEU A 176 -4.71 -23.13 8.58
N ALA A 177 -5.30 -22.56 9.64
CA ALA A 177 -6.42 -21.64 9.51
C ALA A 177 -6.03 -20.35 8.77
N LEU A 178 -4.86 -19.77 9.06
CA LEU A 178 -4.34 -18.59 8.35
C LEU A 178 -4.05 -18.89 6.86
N LEU A 179 -3.48 -20.05 6.56
CA LEU A 179 -3.21 -20.49 5.18
C LEU A 179 -4.51 -20.74 4.40
N ALA A 180 -5.52 -21.35 5.03
CA ALA A 180 -6.83 -21.55 4.40
C ALA A 180 -7.54 -20.22 4.13
N ALA A 181 -7.46 -19.26 5.05
CA ALA A 181 -7.98 -17.91 4.84
C ALA A 181 -7.28 -17.19 3.67
N ALA A 182 -5.96 -17.32 3.55
CA ALA A 182 -5.20 -16.79 2.42
C ALA A 182 -5.67 -17.39 1.08
N ALA A 183 -5.90 -18.71 1.04
CA ALA A 183 -6.40 -19.41 -0.14
C ALA A 183 -7.80 -18.91 -0.55
N VAL A 184 -8.69 -18.61 0.40
CA VAL A 184 -10.03 -18.06 0.11
C VAL A 184 -9.96 -16.63 -0.43
N VAL A 185 -9.10 -15.79 0.15
CA VAL A 185 -8.90 -14.40 -0.30
C VAL A 185 -8.39 -14.36 -1.74
N GLU A 186 -7.51 -15.29 -2.12
CA GLU A 186 -7.00 -15.43 -3.49
C GLU A 186 -7.99 -16.14 -4.43
N GLY A 187 -8.67 -17.19 -3.98
CA GLY A 187 -9.66 -17.97 -4.76
C GLY A 187 -10.90 -17.17 -5.14
N THR A 188 -11.28 -16.17 -4.33
CA THR A 188 -12.39 -15.25 -4.62
C THR A 188 -12.01 -14.09 -5.54
N ARG A 189 -10.79 -14.06 -6.11
CA ARG A 189 -10.45 -13.09 -7.16
C ARG A 189 -11.40 -13.24 -8.35
N ALA A 190 -12.01 -12.12 -8.75
CA ALA A 190 -12.92 -12.01 -9.89
C ALA A 190 -12.33 -12.48 -11.24
N ARG A 191 -11.01 -12.71 -11.33
CA ARG A 191 -10.34 -13.23 -12.53
C ARG A 191 -10.32 -14.75 -12.65
N ARG A 192 -10.66 -15.51 -11.61
CA ARG A 192 -10.54 -16.98 -11.63
C ARG A 192 -11.85 -17.73 -11.86
N GLY A 193 -12.99 -17.08 -12.06
CA GLY A 193 -14.26 -17.75 -12.36
C GLY A 193 -14.96 -18.32 -11.11
N ARG A 194 -16.29 -18.46 -11.17
CA ARG A 194 -17.18 -18.81 -10.05
C ARG A 194 -16.90 -20.20 -9.43
N TRP A 195 -16.26 -21.09 -10.17
CA TRP A 195 -15.89 -22.46 -9.78
C TRP A 195 -14.88 -22.59 -8.62
N TRP A 196 -14.09 -21.56 -8.28
CA TRP A 196 -13.12 -21.64 -7.16
C TRP A 196 -13.70 -21.30 -5.79
N ILE A 197 -14.92 -20.75 -5.73
CA ILE A 197 -15.57 -20.34 -4.48
C ILE A 197 -15.92 -21.56 -3.62
N GLY A 198 -16.43 -22.63 -4.25
CA GLY A 198 -16.80 -23.88 -3.57
C GLY A 198 -15.61 -24.57 -2.88
N PRO A 199 -14.53 -24.91 -3.62
CA PRO A 199 -13.34 -25.56 -3.05
C PRO A 199 -12.69 -24.73 -1.94
N SER A 200 -12.63 -23.41 -2.10
CA SER A 200 -12.04 -22.52 -1.10
C SER A 200 -12.86 -22.49 0.19
N ALA A 201 -14.18 -22.46 0.10
CA ALA A 201 -15.08 -22.51 1.26
C ALA A 201 -14.99 -23.85 2.00
N VAL A 202 -14.86 -24.97 1.27
CA VAL A 202 -14.67 -26.31 1.85
C VAL A 202 -13.33 -26.41 2.58
N LEU A 203 -12.25 -25.88 1.98
CA LEU A 203 -10.93 -25.84 2.63
C LEU A 203 -10.94 -25.01 3.92
N LEU A 204 -11.60 -23.85 3.92
CA LEU A 204 -11.73 -23.01 5.11
C LEU A 204 -12.58 -23.68 6.20
N ALA A 205 -13.71 -24.26 5.84
CA ALA A 205 -14.57 -24.99 6.78
C ALA A 205 -13.82 -26.19 7.38
N GLY A 206 -13.09 -26.96 6.56
CA GLY A 206 -12.27 -28.07 7.02
C GLY A 206 -11.17 -27.62 7.99
N ALA A 207 -10.46 -26.53 7.68
CA ALA A 207 -9.44 -25.95 8.54
C ALA A 207 -10.00 -25.43 9.87
N LEU A 208 -11.16 -24.78 9.86
CA LEU A 208 -11.83 -24.29 11.07
C LEU A 208 -12.33 -25.43 11.95
N VAL A 209 -12.89 -26.50 11.36
CA VAL A 209 -13.32 -27.69 12.10
C VAL A 209 -12.13 -28.41 12.72
N THR A 210 -11.03 -28.59 11.99
CA THR A 210 -9.81 -29.19 12.56
C THR A 210 -9.22 -28.32 13.68
N ALA A 211 -9.22 -27.00 13.53
CA ALA A 211 -8.78 -26.09 14.59
C ALA A 211 -9.70 -26.15 15.83
N ALA A 212 -11.02 -26.19 15.63
CA ALA A 212 -11.98 -26.31 16.72
C ALA A 212 -11.85 -27.64 17.47
N VAL A 213 -11.66 -28.76 16.76
CA VAL A 213 -11.42 -30.08 17.36
C VAL A 213 -10.10 -30.10 18.14
N ALA A 214 -9.04 -29.50 17.59
CA ALA A 214 -7.76 -29.39 18.28
C ALA A 214 -7.87 -28.56 19.57
N LEU A 215 -8.60 -27.44 19.53
CA LEU A 215 -8.88 -26.61 20.71
C LEU A 215 -9.73 -27.34 21.75
N ALA A 216 -10.79 -28.03 21.34
CA ALA A 216 -11.65 -28.80 22.24
C ALA A 216 -10.90 -29.93 22.96
N ARG A 217 -9.93 -30.56 22.28
CA ARG A 217 -9.07 -31.59 22.89
C ARG A 217 -7.94 -31.05 23.77
N MET A 218 -7.74 -29.74 23.84
CA MET A 218 -6.82 -29.10 24.78
C MET A 218 -7.53 -28.58 26.04
N ALA A 219 -8.86 -28.51 26.05
CA ALA A 219 -9.67 -28.03 27.16
C ALA A 219 -10.14 -29.16 28.12
N VAL A 220 -9.81 -30.41 27.80
CA VAL A 220 -10.02 -31.63 28.59
C VAL A 220 -8.67 -32.13 29.06
#